data_AF-A0A1Q4YNC8-F1
#
_entry.id   AF-A0A1Q4YNC8-F1
#
_cell.length_a   1.000
_cell.length_b   1.000
_cell.length_c   1.000
_cell.angle_alpha   90.00
_cell.angle_beta   90.00
_cell.angle_gamma   90.00
#
_symmetry.space_group_name_H-M   'P 1'
#
loop_
_entity.id
_entity.type
_entity.pdbx_description
1 polymer ?
#
loop_
_entity_poly.entity_id
_entity_poly.type
_entity_poly.pdbx_seq_one_letter_code
_entity_poly.pdbx_strand_id
1 'polypeptide(L)'
;MGGSDVRDGSPVVHGFPHLDAVRSAITALYRRISYDGVHAYGPSLLPADAAFPDVDDLHLGTQRVARALVQHLRLPDARMIVGFRRMEHAATVELAAGPEYFIELNDRFRTHRRDIGAALAHEITHVLLHRLGLELPGTRDNEILTDTVTTYLGAGWLLLDAFREDATSSQKLGYLTPEEFGYVLAKRAFAFDEDPSPWFTSPQAYSAYAKGRAQALRELRQPPLTAAGLLGRRRYTKDRRYAGAHPGTPADPAAPYAFERGGEGLRVSFPCPTCLQRIRVPVRGRVRARCGLCRTVLECDT
;
A
#
# COMPACT_ATOMS: atom_id res chain seq x y z
N MET A 1 -13.18 18.41 0.37
CA MET A 1 -13.93 17.82 1.50
C MET A 1 -14.06 16.33 1.21
N GLY A 2 -13.16 15.51 1.75
CA GLY A 2 -13.23 14.05 1.67
C GLY A 2 -13.81 13.55 2.99
N GLY A 3 -14.99 12.94 2.94
CA GLY A 3 -15.53 12.19 4.09
C GLY A 3 -15.17 10.72 3.90
N SER A 4 -14.54 10.10 4.91
CA SER A 4 -14.16 8.70 4.91
C SER A 4 -15.40 7.80 5.08
N ASP A 5 -15.88 7.12 4.03
CA ASP A 5 -17.05 6.23 4.07
C ASP A 5 -16.71 4.91 4.80
N VAL A 6 -16.57 4.98 6.13
CA VAL A 6 -16.48 3.81 7.01
C VAL A 6 -17.89 3.45 7.45
N ARG A 7 -18.55 2.57 6.70
CA ARG A 7 -19.86 2.03 7.08
C ARG A 7 -19.70 0.86 8.03
N ASP A 8 -20.37 0.93 9.18
CA ASP A 8 -20.53 -0.18 10.10
C ASP A 8 -21.56 -1.17 9.53
N GLY A 9 -21.27 -2.48 9.56
CA GLY A 9 -22.24 -3.53 9.23
C GLY A 9 -22.44 -3.93 7.75
N SER A 10 -21.62 -3.44 6.79
CA SER A 10 -21.60 -4.00 5.44
C SER A 10 -20.67 -5.23 5.35
N PRO A 11 -21.01 -6.30 4.62
CA PRO A 11 -20.16 -7.49 4.50
C PRO A 11 -18.74 -7.12 4.07
N VAL A 12 -17.75 -7.72 4.74
CA VAL A 12 -16.35 -7.52 4.42
C VAL A 12 -16.08 -8.10 3.03
N VAL A 13 -15.59 -7.26 2.12
CA VAL A 13 -15.11 -7.72 0.83
C VAL A 13 -13.72 -8.33 1.02
N HIS A 14 -13.56 -9.59 0.63
CA HIS A 14 -12.29 -10.31 0.65
C HIS A 14 -11.65 -10.42 -0.74
N GLY A 15 -10.36 -10.74 -0.75
CA GLY A 15 -9.59 -10.94 -1.98
C GLY A 15 -8.95 -9.66 -2.48
N PHE A 16 -8.75 -9.52 -3.79
CA PHE A 16 -7.94 -8.45 -4.37
C PHE A 16 -8.69 -7.61 -5.44
N PRO A 17 -9.92 -7.12 -5.17
CA PRO A 17 -10.73 -6.42 -6.16
C PRO A 17 -10.16 -5.06 -6.62
N HIS A 18 -9.29 -4.44 -5.84
CA HIS A 18 -8.67 -3.13 -6.08
C HIS A 18 -7.16 -3.23 -6.39
N LEU A 19 -6.64 -4.43 -6.66
CA LEU A 19 -5.20 -4.65 -6.78
C LEU A 19 -4.52 -3.74 -7.82
N ASP A 20 -5.19 -3.45 -8.93
CA ASP A 20 -4.63 -2.60 -9.97
C ASP A 20 -4.57 -1.13 -9.54
N ALA A 21 -5.53 -0.66 -8.74
CA ALA A 21 -5.48 0.66 -8.11
C ALA A 21 -4.35 0.73 -7.08
N VAL A 22 -4.19 -0.31 -6.24
CA VAL A 22 -3.07 -0.43 -5.28
C VAL A 22 -1.71 -0.38 -5.98
N ARG A 23 -1.54 -1.17 -7.06
CA ARG A 23 -0.30 -1.18 -7.86
C ARG A 23 0.00 0.18 -8.49
N SER A 24 -1.05 0.85 -8.97
CA SER A 24 -0.95 2.21 -9.52
C SER A 24 -0.56 3.21 -8.44
N ALA A 25 -1.13 3.13 -7.24
CA ALA A 25 -0.81 3.97 -6.09
C ALA A 25 0.64 3.80 -5.63
N ILE A 26 1.16 2.56 -5.55
CA ILE A 26 2.59 2.32 -5.25
C ILE A 26 3.47 2.99 -6.32
N THR A 27 3.15 2.82 -7.60
CA THR A 27 3.90 3.47 -8.69
C THR A 27 3.87 4.99 -8.56
N ALA A 28 2.70 5.56 -8.26
CA ALA A 28 2.49 7.00 -8.11
C ALA A 28 3.29 7.56 -6.93
N LEU A 29 3.32 6.85 -5.79
CA LEU A 29 4.14 7.20 -4.63
C LEU A 29 5.62 7.30 -5.01
N TYR A 30 6.20 6.25 -5.60
CA TYR A 30 7.61 6.27 -6.02
C TYR A 30 7.90 7.38 -7.03
N ARG A 31 6.98 7.65 -7.97
CA ARG A 31 7.15 8.77 -8.92
C ARG A 31 7.15 10.11 -8.20
N ARG A 32 6.32 10.25 -7.17
CA ARG A 32 6.14 11.53 -6.50
C ARG A 32 7.28 11.90 -5.58
N ILE A 33 7.75 10.96 -4.76
CA ILE A 33 8.78 11.22 -3.74
C ILE A 33 10.13 10.58 -4.05
N SER A 34 10.27 9.91 -5.20
CA SER A 34 11.48 9.20 -5.64
C SER A 34 11.84 7.98 -4.78
N TYR A 35 12.81 7.19 -5.24
CA TYR A 35 13.40 6.10 -4.48
C TYR A 35 13.96 6.56 -3.13
N ASP A 36 14.79 7.61 -3.12
CA ASP A 36 15.46 8.06 -1.89
C ASP A 36 14.43 8.60 -0.88
N GLY A 37 13.36 9.26 -1.35
CA GLY A 37 12.29 9.73 -0.48
C GLY A 37 11.43 8.62 0.10
N VAL A 38 11.13 7.55 -0.66
CA VAL A 38 10.48 6.35 -0.10
C VAL A 38 11.39 5.69 0.94
N HIS A 39 12.69 5.56 0.65
CA HIS A 39 13.64 4.91 1.55
C HIS A 39 13.94 5.70 2.83
N ALA A 40 13.58 6.99 2.88
CA ALA A 40 13.60 7.75 4.11
C ALA A 40 12.60 7.22 5.17
N TYR A 41 11.60 6.42 4.77
CA TYR A 41 10.63 5.75 5.66
C TYR A 41 11.03 4.29 5.94
N GLY A 42 12.34 4.08 6.15
CA GLY A 42 12.94 2.76 6.40
C GLY A 42 12.27 2.01 7.54
N PRO A 43 12.32 2.53 8.78
CA PRO A 43 11.60 1.95 9.91
C PRO A 43 10.09 2.12 9.77
N SER A 44 9.31 1.09 10.08
CA SER A 44 7.88 1.27 10.36
C SER A 44 7.65 1.96 11.71
N LEU A 45 6.46 2.54 11.90
CA LEU A 45 6.06 3.07 13.21
C LEU A 45 6.09 1.94 14.24
N LEU A 46 6.76 2.16 15.38
CA LEU A 46 6.91 1.12 16.39
C LEU A 46 5.59 0.89 17.14
N PRO A 47 5.28 -0.36 17.54
CA PRO A 47 4.10 -0.65 18.36
C PRO A 47 4.06 0.13 19.67
N ALA A 48 5.23 0.40 20.28
CA ALA A 48 5.32 1.19 21.52
C ALA A 48 4.84 2.64 21.33
N ASP A 49 5.07 3.23 20.15
CA ASP A 49 4.68 4.61 19.84
C ASP A 49 3.17 4.73 19.53
N ALA A 50 2.56 3.63 19.08
CA ALA A 50 1.12 3.52 18.85
C ALA A 50 0.34 2.92 20.03
N ALA A 51 1.02 2.41 21.05
CA ALA A 51 0.39 1.77 22.19
C ALA A 51 -0.48 2.76 22.96
N PHE A 52 -1.73 2.36 23.19
CA PHE A 52 -2.71 3.17 23.88
C PHE A 52 -3.56 2.33 24.84
N PRO A 53 -3.06 2.08 26.06
CA PRO A 53 -3.79 1.31 27.06
C PRO A 53 -4.96 2.11 27.65
N ASP A 54 -5.96 1.41 28.16
CA ASP A 54 -7.19 2.03 28.69
C ASP A 54 -6.96 2.88 29.97
N VAL A 55 -5.82 2.69 30.63
CA VAL A 55 -5.41 3.46 31.82
C VAL A 55 -4.90 4.86 31.49
N ASP A 56 -4.52 5.11 30.23
CA ASP A 56 -4.02 6.42 29.82
C ASP A 56 -5.17 7.44 29.77
N ASP A 57 -4.86 8.73 29.95
CA ASP A 57 -5.83 9.78 29.65
C ASP A 57 -6.17 9.76 28.14
N LEU A 58 -7.46 9.83 27.81
CA LEU A 58 -7.92 9.72 26.43
C LEU A 58 -7.32 10.82 25.55
N HIS A 59 -7.36 12.07 25.99
CA HIS A 59 -6.93 13.19 25.16
C HIS A 59 -5.41 13.24 25.03
N LEU A 60 -4.68 13.06 26.14
CA LEU A 60 -3.22 13.07 26.15
C LEU A 60 -2.65 11.87 25.37
N GLY A 61 -3.24 10.68 25.53
CA GLY A 61 -2.82 9.49 24.79
C GLY A 61 -3.06 9.61 23.29
N THR A 62 -4.24 10.10 22.87
CA THR A 62 -4.52 10.37 21.45
C THR A 62 -3.53 11.36 20.86
N GLN A 63 -3.22 12.44 21.58
CA GLN A 63 -2.27 13.46 21.13
C GLN A 63 -0.83 12.92 21.02
N ARG A 64 -0.43 12.03 21.94
CA ARG A 64 0.86 11.33 21.89
C ARG A 64 0.97 10.48 20.63
N VAL A 65 -0.04 9.65 20.34
CA VAL A 65 -0.05 8.79 19.14
C VAL A 65 -0.07 9.63 17.86
N ALA A 66 -0.88 10.71 17.83
CA ALA A 66 -0.92 11.63 16.69
C ALA A 66 0.46 12.27 16.42
N ARG A 67 1.16 12.71 17.48
CA ARG A 67 2.52 13.26 17.37
C ARG A 67 3.50 12.24 16.81
N ALA A 68 3.47 11.00 17.30
CA ALA A 68 4.33 9.94 16.80
C ALA A 68 4.09 9.67 15.29
N LEU A 69 2.83 9.67 14.86
CA LEU A 69 2.47 9.53 13.44
C LEU A 69 2.92 10.71 12.57
N VAL A 70 2.78 11.96 13.05
CA VAL A 70 3.29 13.16 12.36
C VAL A 70 4.79 13.09 12.16
N GLN A 71 5.53 12.70 13.20
CA GLN A 71 6.99 12.54 13.16
C GLN A 71 7.39 11.41 12.20
N HIS A 72 6.71 10.26 12.28
CA HIS A 72 6.92 9.11 11.40
C HIS A 72 6.69 9.48 9.93
N LEU A 73 5.60 10.21 9.64
CA LEU A 73 5.26 10.69 8.30
C LEU A 73 6.06 11.93 7.88
N ARG A 74 7.04 12.35 8.69
CA ARG A 74 7.95 13.47 8.42
C ARG A 74 7.23 14.77 8.05
N LEU A 75 6.02 14.95 8.59
CA LEU A 75 5.27 16.18 8.44
C LEU A 75 5.89 17.28 9.30
N PRO A 76 5.75 18.56 8.92
CA PRO A 76 6.14 19.66 9.80
C PRO A 76 5.49 19.50 11.17
N ASP A 77 6.24 19.82 12.23
CA ASP A 77 5.75 19.82 13.60
C ASP A 77 4.74 20.97 13.79
N ALA A 78 3.54 20.72 13.30
CA ALA A 78 2.35 21.53 13.50
C ALA A 78 1.61 21.02 14.74
N ARG A 79 0.83 21.88 15.37
CA ARG A 79 0.02 21.44 16.52
C ARG A 79 -1.11 20.55 16.03
N MET A 80 -1.16 19.30 16.50
CA MET A 80 -2.31 18.44 16.25
C MET A 80 -3.41 18.79 17.26
N ILE A 81 -4.62 19.03 16.79
CA ILE A 81 -5.79 19.20 17.64
C ILE A 81 -6.74 18.06 17.29
N VAL A 82 -6.76 17.05 18.17
CA VAL A 82 -7.63 15.88 18.01
C VAL A 82 -8.85 16.03 18.90
N GLY A 83 -10.02 16.11 18.27
CA GLY A 83 -11.33 16.15 18.91
C GLY A 83 -12.07 14.82 18.76
N PHE A 84 -13.14 14.65 19.54
CA PHE A 84 -14.05 13.51 19.44
C PHE A 84 -15.47 14.02 19.28
N ARG A 85 -16.20 13.49 18.28
CA ARG A 85 -17.56 13.90 17.97
C ARG A 85 -18.36 12.72 17.41
N ARG A 86 -19.66 12.70 17.66
CA ARG A 86 -20.57 11.76 16.98
C ARG A 86 -20.68 12.12 15.49
N MET A 87 -20.29 11.19 14.65
CA MET A 87 -20.33 11.31 13.18
C MET A 87 -20.59 9.96 12.54
N GLU A 88 -20.87 9.95 11.23
CA GLU A 88 -21.00 8.72 10.45
C GLU A 88 -19.63 8.09 10.17
N HIS A 89 -18.66 8.94 9.84
CA HIS A 89 -17.30 8.56 9.49
C HIS A 89 -16.47 8.14 10.70
N ALA A 90 -15.37 7.41 10.48
CA ALA A 90 -14.43 7.07 11.55
C ALA A 90 -13.66 8.32 12.00
N ALA A 91 -13.18 9.10 11.05
CA ALA A 91 -12.48 10.33 11.34
C ALA A 91 -12.57 11.30 10.15
N THR A 92 -12.16 12.54 10.38
CA THR A 92 -11.96 13.54 9.31
C THR A 92 -10.77 14.42 9.66
N VAL A 93 -10.08 14.93 8.65
CA VAL A 93 -8.98 15.89 8.81
C VAL A 93 -9.20 17.15 7.97
N GLU A 94 -8.87 18.30 8.56
CA GLU A 94 -8.79 19.55 7.83
C GLU A 94 -7.44 19.70 7.13
N LEU A 95 -7.45 19.80 5.80
CA LEU A 95 -6.25 19.91 4.97
C LEU A 95 -5.74 21.35 4.81
N ALA A 96 -6.37 22.32 5.47
CA ALA A 96 -6.07 23.74 5.30
C ALA A 96 -4.63 24.07 5.68
N ALA A 97 -4.02 25.03 4.97
CA ALA A 97 -2.70 25.54 5.28
C ALA A 97 -2.77 26.41 6.56
N GLY A 98 -2.55 25.79 7.71
CA GLY A 98 -2.41 26.46 9.00
C GLY A 98 -1.26 25.86 9.82
N PRO A 99 -0.87 26.49 10.95
CA PRO A 99 0.12 25.95 11.87
C PRO A 99 -0.41 24.75 12.69
N GLU A 100 -1.67 24.36 12.48
CA GLU A 100 -2.37 23.32 13.22
C GLU A 100 -3.07 22.36 12.22
N TYR A 101 -3.11 21.06 12.52
CA TYR A 101 -4.02 20.13 11.83
C TYR A 101 -5.13 19.73 12.80
N PHE A 102 -6.37 19.90 12.36
CA PHE A 102 -7.55 19.50 13.10
C PHE A 102 -7.99 18.13 12.62
N ILE A 103 -8.09 17.19 13.55
CA ILE A 103 -8.58 15.85 13.30
C ILE A 103 -9.78 15.61 14.22
N GLU A 104 -10.92 15.26 13.65
CA GLU A 104 -12.08 14.82 14.43
C GLU A 104 -12.17 13.30 14.35
N LEU A 105 -12.17 12.63 15.50
CA LEU A 105 -12.41 11.20 15.62
C LEU A 105 -13.87 10.95 16.02
N ASN A 106 -14.42 9.82 15.58
CA ASN A 106 -15.74 9.37 16.02
C ASN A 106 -15.75 9.08 17.53
N ASP A 107 -16.83 9.46 18.22
CA ASP A 107 -17.02 9.19 19.66
C ASP A 107 -16.90 7.70 20.03
N ARG A 108 -17.13 6.76 19.11
CA ARG A 108 -16.91 5.33 19.38
C ARG A 108 -15.48 5.00 19.80
N PHE A 109 -14.50 5.78 19.36
CA PHE A 109 -13.09 5.56 19.71
C PHE A 109 -12.78 5.88 21.17
N ARG A 110 -13.67 6.60 21.87
CA ARG A 110 -13.56 6.80 23.33
C ARG A 110 -13.53 5.47 24.08
N THR A 111 -14.23 4.45 23.55
CA THR A 111 -14.31 3.09 24.10
C THR A 111 -13.53 2.05 23.31
N HIS A 112 -12.99 2.41 22.13
CA HIS A 112 -12.19 1.54 21.26
C HIS A 112 -10.80 2.14 21.01
N ARG A 113 -10.05 2.40 22.09
CA ARG A 113 -8.82 3.20 22.05
C ARG A 113 -7.70 2.56 21.22
N ARG A 114 -7.69 1.24 21.11
CA ARG A 114 -6.71 0.48 20.33
C ARG A 114 -6.75 0.82 18.83
N ASP A 115 -7.91 1.28 18.34
CA ASP A 115 -8.11 1.58 16.92
C ASP A 115 -7.85 3.06 16.59
N ILE A 116 -7.61 3.90 17.60
CA ILE A 116 -7.28 5.33 17.41
C ILE A 116 -6.04 5.49 16.54
N GLY A 117 -5.01 4.66 16.76
CA GLY A 117 -3.79 4.70 15.96
C GLY A 117 -4.07 4.45 14.47
N ALA A 118 -4.94 3.49 14.15
CA ALA A 118 -5.33 3.18 12.78
C ALA A 118 -6.10 4.34 12.12
N ALA A 119 -7.07 4.93 12.83
CA ALA A 119 -7.82 6.08 12.33
C ALA A 119 -6.90 7.29 12.09
N LEU A 120 -6.04 7.61 13.07
CA LEU A 120 -5.08 8.70 12.94
C LEU A 120 -4.08 8.47 11.80
N ALA A 121 -3.58 7.25 11.61
CA ALA A 121 -2.63 6.94 10.55
C ALA A 121 -3.22 7.18 9.16
N HIS A 122 -4.50 6.83 8.97
CA HIS A 122 -5.24 7.13 7.74
C HIS A 122 -5.39 8.64 7.52
N GLU A 123 -5.94 9.36 8.51
CA GLU A 123 -6.21 10.80 8.39
C GLU A 123 -4.93 11.63 8.23
N ILE A 124 -3.88 11.35 8.99
CA ILE A 124 -2.61 12.09 8.88
C ILE A 124 -1.95 11.81 7.52
N THR A 125 -2.19 10.64 6.92
CA THR A 125 -1.71 10.36 5.56
C THR A 125 -2.44 11.22 4.52
N HIS A 126 -3.72 11.56 4.69
CA HIS A 126 -4.38 12.56 3.82
C HIS A 126 -3.65 13.91 3.86
N VAL A 127 -3.16 14.34 5.02
CA VAL A 127 -2.34 15.57 5.16
C VAL A 127 -1.04 15.46 4.38
N LEU A 128 -0.36 14.31 4.46
CA LEU A 128 0.85 14.04 3.69
C LEU A 128 0.57 14.09 2.18
N LEU A 129 -0.45 13.40 1.71
CA LEU A 129 -0.83 13.36 0.31
C LEU A 129 -1.17 14.74 -0.23
N HIS A 130 -1.93 15.53 0.53
CA HIS A 130 -2.24 16.91 0.18
C HIS A 130 -0.98 17.77 0.05
N ARG A 131 -0.03 17.66 0.99
CA ARG A 131 1.26 18.39 0.88
C ARG A 131 2.12 17.94 -0.28
N LEU A 132 2.08 16.65 -0.57
CA LEU A 132 2.71 16.13 -1.77
C LEU A 132 1.92 16.53 -3.02
N GLY A 133 0.69 17.04 -2.96
CA GLY A 133 -0.13 17.20 -4.16
C GLY A 133 -0.26 15.89 -4.95
N LEU A 134 -0.34 14.76 -4.22
CA LEU A 134 -0.51 13.44 -4.78
C LEU A 134 -1.96 13.01 -4.59
N GLU A 135 -2.71 12.99 -5.69
CA GLU A 135 -4.10 12.58 -5.74
C GLU A 135 -4.36 11.73 -7.00
N LEU A 136 -5.36 10.87 -6.92
CA LEU A 136 -5.94 10.11 -8.03
C LEU A 136 -7.32 10.67 -8.40
N PRO A 137 -7.82 10.38 -9.62
CA PRO A 137 -9.13 10.83 -10.04
C PRO A 137 -10.25 10.18 -9.22
N GLY A 138 -10.97 10.99 -8.44
CA GLY A 138 -12.16 10.57 -7.72
C GLY A 138 -11.90 10.08 -6.29
N THR A 139 -12.94 10.15 -5.47
CA THR A 139 -12.85 9.92 -4.02
C THR A 139 -12.38 8.51 -3.69
N ARG A 140 -12.97 7.47 -4.28
CA ARG A 140 -12.62 6.07 -3.97
C ARG A 140 -11.15 5.75 -4.26
N ASP A 141 -10.63 6.20 -5.40
CA ASP A 141 -9.24 5.94 -5.78
C ASP A 141 -8.28 6.72 -4.86
N ASN A 142 -8.65 7.93 -4.43
CA ASN A 142 -7.90 8.68 -3.42
C ASN A 142 -7.84 7.96 -2.07
N GLU A 143 -8.92 7.33 -1.63
CA GLU A 143 -8.89 6.59 -0.37
C GLU A 143 -8.05 5.30 -0.46
N ILE A 144 -8.10 4.61 -1.61
CA ILE A 144 -7.19 3.49 -1.91
C ILE A 144 -5.73 3.97 -1.91
N LEU A 145 -5.46 5.14 -2.48
CA LEU A 145 -4.14 5.78 -2.43
C LEU A 145 -3.74 6.06 -0.98
N THR A 146 -4.61 6.66 -0.16
CA THR A 146 -4.35 6.95 1.26
C THR A 146 -3.98 5.69 2.03
N ASP A 147 -4.78 4.64 1.96
CA ASP A 147 -4.46 3.38 2.65
C ASP A 147 -3.17 2.75 2.13
N THR A 148 -2.96 2.76 0.81
CA THR A 148 -1.76 2.20 0.20
C THR A 148 -0.51 2.95 0.68
N VAL A 149 -0.55 4.28 0.72
CA VAL A 149 0.57 5.12 1.16
C VAL A 149 0.79 5.01 2.66
N THR A 150 -0.28 5.02 3.47
CA THR A 150 -0.21 4.78 4.92
C THR A 150 0.52 3.47 5.21
N THR A 151 0.18 2.43 4.44
CA THR A 151 0.76 1.10 4.57
C THR A 151 2.20 1.03 4.09
N TYR A 152 2.47 1.53 2.88
CA TYR A 152 3.78 1.43 2.26
C TYR A 152 4.84 2.27 2.99
N LEU A 153 4.43 3.37 3.62
CA LEU A 153 5.29 4.24 4.43
C LEU A 153 5.39 3.78 5.90
N GLY A 154 4.84 2.62 6.26
CA GLY A 154 5.16 1.96 7.53
C GLY A 154 4.19 2.18 8.70
N ALA A 155 2.99 2.72 8.47
CA ALA A 155 1.96 2.86 9.50
C ALA A 155 0.75 1.93 9.29
N GLY A 156 0.61 1.29 8.13
CA GLY A 156 -0.59 0.48 7.81
C GLY A 156 -0.68 -0.88 8.47
N TRP A 157 0.32 -1.30 9.25
CA TRP A 157 0.15 -2.46 10.13
C TRP A 157 -0.94 -2.20 11.19
N LEU A 158 -1.11 -0.93 11.61
CA LEU A 158 -2.20 -0.51 12.49
C LEU A 158 -3.58 -0.71 11.83
N LEU A 159 -3.71 -0.35 10.55
CA LEU A 159 -4.97 -0.47 9.81
C LEU A 159 -5.35 -1.95 9.63
N LEU A 160 -4.38 -2.79 9.26
CA LEU A 160 -4.62 -4.22 9.16
C LEU A 160 -4.94 -4.84 10.53
N ASP A 161 -4.23 -4.44 11.59
CA ASP A 161 -4.43 -5.00 12.92
C ASP A 161 -5.73 -4.55 13.58
N ALA A 162 -6.27 -3.38 13.22
CA ALA A 162 -7.58 -2.89 13.66
C ALA A 162 -8.75 -3.59 12.96
N PHE A 163 -8.49 -4.41 11.94
CA PHE A 163 -9.53 -5.11 11.20
C PHE A 163 -10.20 -6.20 12.05
N ARG A 164 -11.52 -6.12 12.25
CA ARG A 164 -12.28 -7.10 13.05
C ARG A 164 -13.51 -7.56 12.27
N GLU A 165 -13.71 -8.87 12.25
CA GLU A 165 -14.88 -9.50 11.65
C GLU A 165 -15.27 -10.69 12.51
N ASP A 166 -16.52 -10.68 12.99
CA ASP A 166 -17.16 -11.79 13.69
C ASP A 166 -18.55 -12.08 13.09
N ALA A 167 -19.24 -13.09 13.62
CA ALA A 167 -20.52 -13.55 13.09
C ALA A 167 -21.64 -12.49 13.12
N THR A 168 -21.47 -11.41 13.88
CA THR A 168 -22.50 -10.41 14.19
C THR A 168 -22.08 -8.97 13.91
N SER A 169 -20.79 -8.70 13.70
CA SER A 169 -20.23 -7.37 13.50
C SER A 169 -19.00 -7.42 12.59
N SER A 170 -18.78 -6.33 11.85
CA SER A 170 -17.53 -6.12 11.12
C SER A 170 -17.12 -4.67 11.27
N GLN A 171 -15.87 -4.45 11.67
CA GLN A 171 -15.26 -3.14 11.79
C GLN A 171 -14.08 -3.07 10.83
N LYS A 172 -14.19 -2.18 9.86
CA LYS A 172 -13.17 -1.91 8.86
C LYS A 172 -12.72 -0.45 8.96
N LEU A 173 -11.41 -0.22 8.98
CA LEU A 173 -10.84 1.11 8.75
C LEU A 173 -10.10 1.06 7.41
N GLY A 174 -10.47 1.98 6.52
CA GLY A 174 -9.94 2.03 5.16
C GLY A 174 -10.81 1.33 4.09
N TYR A 175 -10.37 1.48 2.85
CA TYR A 175 -10.99 1.03 1.61
C TYR A 175 -10.36 -0.25 1.07
N LEU A 176 -9.11 -0.55 1.40
CA LEU A 176 -8.49 -1.83 1.02
C LEU A 176 -9.17 -3.02 1.73
N THR A 177 -9.20 -4.17 1.07
CA THR A 177 -9.52 -5.43 1.76
C THR A 177 -8.39 -5.80 2.73
N PRO A 178 -8.62 -6.69 3.71
CA PRO A 178 -7.55 -7.20 4.55
C PRO A 178 -6.41 -7.81 3.73
N GLU A 179 -6.73 -8.61 2.71
CA GLU A 179 -5.73 -9.22 1.83
C GLU A 179 -4.91 -8.18 1.04
N GLU A 180 -5.52 -7.07 0.63
CA GLU A 180 -4.83 -5.97 -0.05
C GLU A 180 -3.89 -5.21 0.88
N PHE A 181 -4.30 -4.92 2.12
CA PHE A 181 -3.39 -4.43 3.16
C PHE A 181 -2.22 -5.39 3.35
N GLY A 182 -2.50 -6.69 3.45
CA GLY A 182 -1.48 -7.73 3.52
C GLY A 182 -0.52 -7.73 2.33
N TYR A 183 -1.02 -7.46 1.11
CA TYR A 183 -0.20 -7.34 -0.09
C TYR A 183 0.72 -6.12 -0.03
N VAL A 184 0.20 -4.94 0.34
CA VAL A 184 1.01 -3.72 0.44
C VAL A 184 2.08 -3.84 1.54
N LEU A 185 1.73 -4.40 2.70
CA LEU A 185 2.69 -4.72 3.77
C LEU A 185 3.77 -5.67 3.29
N ALA A 186 3.42 -6.72 2.55
CA ALA A 186 4.42 -7.65 2.02
C ALA A 186 5.34 -6.99 0.98
N LYS A 187 4.80 -6.10 0.14
CA LYS A 187 5.58 -5.33 -0.84
C LYS A 187 6.57 -4.38 -0.15
N ARG A 188 6.15 -3.77 0.97
CA ARG A 188 7.04 -2.99 1.85
C ARG A 188 8.10 -3.89 2.49
N ALA A 189 7.69 -4.98 3.13
CA ALA A 189 8.58 -5.96 3.76
C ALA A 189 9.71 -6.39 2.82
N PHE A 190 9.40 -6.68 1.55
CA PHE A 190 10.43 -7.02 0.55
C PHE A 190 11.32 -5.86 0.13
N ALA A 191 10.83 -4.62 0.16
CA ALA A 191 11.62 -3.44 -0.19
C ALA A 191 12.57 -2.99 0.93
N PHE A 192 12.22 -3.30 2.19
CA PHE A 192 12.92 -2.83 3.39
C PHE A 192 13.56 -3.93 4.24
N ASP A 193 13.36 -5.21 3.88
CA ASP A 193 13.81 -6.37 4.66
C ASP A 193 13.29 -6.36 6.11
N GLU A 194 11.98 -6.11 6.25
CA GLU A 194 11.28 -5.99 7.53
C GLU A 194 10.16 -7.04 7.62
N ASP A 195 9.90 -7.60 8.81
CA ASP A 195 8.73 -8.45 9.04
C ASP A 195 7.75 -7.77 10.01
N PRO A 196 6.55 -7.34 9.55
CA PRO A 196 5.54 -6.73 10.41
C PRO A 196 4.75 -7.76 11.23
N SER A 197 4.91 -9.07 10.97
CA SER A 197 4.12 -10.12 11.63
C SER A 197 4.17 -10.13 13.16
N PRO A 198 5.28 -9.76 13.84
CA PRO A 198 5.32 -9.71 15.30
C PRO A 198 4.45 -8.62 15.93
N TRP A 199 3.95 -7.65 15.14
CA TRP A 199 3.16 -6.53 15.66
C TRP A 199 1.66 -6.78 15.61
N PHE A 200 1.22 -7.81 14.90
CA PHE A 200 -0.19 -8.15 14.82
C PHE A 200 -0.67 -8.74 16.14
N THR A 201 -1.81 -8.26 16.61
CA THR A 201 -2.57 -8.82 17.72
C THR A 201 -3.79 -9.59 17.24
N SER A 202 -4.16 -9.43 15.97
CA SER A 202 -5.32 -10.01 15.32
C SER A 202 -5.03 -11.30 14.54
N PRO A 203 -5.79 -12.40 14.78
CA PRO A 203 -5.73 -13.59 13.92
C PRO A 203 -6.07 -13.30 12.45
N GLN A 204 -6.99 -12.36 12.20
CA GLN A 204 -7.38 -11.93 10.85
C GLN A 204 -6.21 -11.25 10.14
N ALA A 205 -5.45 -10.40 10.84
CA ALA A 205 -4.27 -9.74 10.28
C ALA A 205 -3.21 -10.75 9.81
N TYR A 206 -2.92 -11.79 10.61
CA TYR A 206 -2.00 -12.86 10.20
C TYR A 206 -2.45 -13.57 8.92
N SER A 207 -3.73 -13.96 8.86
CA SER A 207 -4.31 -14.66 7.70
C SER A 207 -4.28 -13.80 6.44
N ALA A 208 -4.65 -12.53 6.58
CA ALA A 208 -4.66 -11.56 5.51
C ALA A 208 -3.24 -11.24 4.99
N TYR A 209 -2.28 -11.04 5.90
CA TYR A 209 -0.87 -10.85 5.56
C TYR A 209 -0.30 -12.06 4.82
N ALA A 210 -0.59 -13.30 5.27
CA ALA A 210 -0.14 -14.50 4.59
C ALA A 210 -0.67 -14.58 3.13
N LYS A 211 -1.96 -14.30 2.92
CA LYS A 211 -2.57 -14.27 1.57
C LYS A 211 -1.97 -13.16 0.70
N GLY A 212 -1.84 -11.95 1.25
CA GLY A 212 -1.24 -10.81 0.57
C GLY A 212 0.23 -11.03 0.20
N ARG A 213 1.02 -11.59 1.11
CA ARG A 213 2.40 -11.99 0.88
C ARG A 213 2.52 -13.06 -0.20
N ALA A 214 1.62 -14.04 -0.23
CA ALA A 214 1.58 -15.02 -1.31
C ALA A 214 1.31 -14.36 -2.67
N GLN A 215 0.43 -13.36 -2.74
CA GLN A 215 0.20 -12.57 -3.96
C GLN A 215 1.44 -11.76 -4.36
N ALA A 216 2.11 -11.09 -3.42
CA ALA A 216 3.33 -10.34 -3.71
C ALA A 216 4.49 -11.26 -4.19
N LEU A 217 4.64 -12.44 -3.60
CA LEU A 217 5.62 -13.45 -4.04
C LEU A 217 5.34 -13.98 -5.44
N ARG A 218 4.07 -14.08 -5.85
CA ARG A 218 3.72 -14.51 -7.21
C ARG A 218 4.31 -13.56 -8.25
N GLU A 219 4.35 -12.26 -7.98
CA GLU A 219 4.93 -11.25 -8.89
C GLU A 219 6.44 -11.41 -9.06
N LEU A 220 7.15 -11.74 -7.98
CA LEU A 220 8.59 -12.05 -8.01
C LEU A 220 8.92 -13.33 -8.81
N ARG A 221 7.93 -14.20 -9.02
CA ARG A 221 8.05 -15.48 -9.73
C ARG A 221 7.43 -15.43 -11.13
N GLN A 222 7.12 -14.26 -11.66
CA GLN A 222 6.64 -14.12 -13.04
C GLN A 222 7.82 -14.02 -14.03
N PRO A 223 7.74 -14.67 -15.21
CA PRO A 223 8.65 -14.35 -16.31
C PRO A 223 8.59 -12.85 -16.64
N PRO A 224 9.71 -12.24 -17.07
CA PRO A 224 10.99 -12.86 -17.41
C PRO A 224 11.94 -13.06 -16.21
N LEU A 225 11.54 -12.76 -14.97
CA LEU A 225 12.40 -12.86 -13.79
C LEU A 225 12.92 -14.29 -13.60
N THR A 226 14.21 -14.42 -13.28
CA THR A 226 14.90 -15.73 -13.13
C THR A 226 14.20 -16.69 -12.17
N ALA A 227 13.53 -16.16 -11.13
CA ALA A 227 12.76 -16.93 -10.16
C ALA A 227 11.46 -17.57 -10.72
N ALA A 228 11.12 -17.34 -12.00
CA ALA A 228 9.95 -17.94 -12.61
C ALA A 228 10.07 -19.46 -12.75
N GLY A 229 9.02 -20.16 -12.30
CA GLY A 229 8.95 -21.62 -12.35
C GLY A 229 8.78 -22.20 -13.76
N LEU A 230 8.94 -23.52 -13.88
CA LEU A 230 8.92 -24.25 -15.15
C LEU A 230 7.67 -23.99 -16.00
N LEU A 231 6.48 -23.98 -15.39
CA LEU A 231 5.23 -23.72 -16.11
C LEU A 231 5.19 -22.30 -16.68
N GLY A 232 5.60 -21.30 -15.89
CA GLY A 232 5.73 -19.91 -16.35
C GLY A 232 6.71 -19.79 -17.51
N ARG A 233 7.86 -20.49 -17.44
CA ARG A 233 8.86 -20.51 -18.50
C ARG A 233 8.37 -21.16 -19.79
N ARG A 234 7.62 -22.25 -19.70
CA ARG A 234 6.98 -22.89 -20.86
C ARG A 234 5.99 -21.95 -21.54
N ARG A 235 5.11 -21.29 -20.76
CA ARG A 235 4.16 -20.29 -21.28
C ARG A 235 4.89 -19.13 -21.94
N TYR A 236 5.88 -18.55 -21.25
CA TYR A 236 6.69 -17.46 -21.78
C TYR A 236 7.38 -17.81 -23.11
N THR A 237 7.91 -19.04 -23.25
CA THR A 237 8.50 -19.51 -24.50
C THR A 237 7.47 -19.60 -25.64
N LYS A 238 6.26 -20.08 -25.33
CA LYS A 238 5.14 -20.13 -26.30
C LYS A 238 4.74 -18.72 -26.73
N ASP A 239 4.55 -17.81 -25.78
CA ASP A 239 4.13 -16.43 -26.03
C ASP A 239 5.20 -15.67 -26.84
N ARG A 240 6.49 -15.91 -26.55
CA ARG A 240 7.62 -15.37 -27.32
C ARG A 240 7.59 -15.80 -28.78
N ARG A 241 7.37 -17.09 -29.04
CA ARG A 241 7.25 -17.62 -30.42
C ARG A 241 6.04 -17.03 -31.14
N TYR A 242 4.90 -16.95 -30.44
CA TYR A 242 3.69 -16.38 -31.00
C TYR A 242 3.86 -14.92 -31.40
N ALA A 243 4.42 -14.08 -30.52
CA ALA A 243 4.72 -12.68 -30.79
C ALA A 243 5.77 -12.49 -31.91
N GLY A 244 6.71 -13.44 -32.05
CA GLY A 244 7.62 -13.49 -33.18
C GLY A 244 6.91 -13.71 -34.52
N ALA A 245 5.93 -14.61 -34.55
CA ALA A 245 5.18 -14.99 -35.75
C ALA A 245 4.03 -14.02 -36.12
N HIS A 246 3.46 -13.31 -35.13
CA HIS A 246 2.30 -12.43 -35.33
C HIS A 246 2.64 -10.98 -34.92
N PRO A 247 3.40 -10.25 -35.76
CA PRO A 247 3.67 -8.85 -35.51
C PRO A 247 2.39 -8.02 -35.56
N GLY A 248 2.20 -7.14 -34.58
CA GLY A 248 1.09 -6.18 -34.57
C GLY A 248 -0.09 -6.55 -33.66
N THR A 249 -0.09 -7.73 -33.03
CA THR A 249 -1.09 -8.03 -31.99
C THR A 249 -0.86 -7.12 -30.77
N PRO A 250 -1.85 -6.31 -30.38
CA PRO A 250 -1.73 -5.46 -29.20
C PRO A 250 -1.48 -6.33 -27.97
N ALA A 251 -0.47 -5.98 -27.19
CA ALA A 251 -0.26 -6.64 -25.93
C ALA A 251 -1.31 -6.18 -24.91
N ASP A 252 -1.86 -7.13 -24.17
CA ASP A 252 -2.72 -6.83 -23.04
C ASP A 252 -1.89 -6.10 -21.96
N PRO A 253 -2.19 -4.83 -21.62
CA PRO A 253 -1.46 -4.08 -20.61
C PRO A 253 -1.57 -4.69 -19.21
N ALA A 254 -2.62 -5.49 -18.95
CA ALA A 254 -2.84 -6.21 -17.69
C ALA A 254 -2.06 -7.54 -17.61
N ALA A 255 -1.45 -7.98 -18.72
CA ALA A 255 -0.66 -9.20 -18.73
C ALA A 255 0.63 -9.05 -17.88
N PRO A 256 1.09 -10.15 -17.23
CA PRO A 256 2.30 -10.14 -16.40
C PRO A 256 3.56 -9.76 -17.19
N TYR A 257 3.54 -9.95 -18.51
CA TYR A 257 4.52 -9.42 -19.45
C TYR A 257 3.87 -9.25 -20.83
N ALA A 258 4.53 -8.46 -21.67
CA ALA A 258 4.12 -8.16 -23.03
C ALA A 258 5.35 -8.20 -23.95
N PHE A 259 5.24 -8.84 -25.11
CA PHE A 259 6.29 -8.76 -26.13
C PHE A 259 5.99 -7.62 -27.09
N GLU A 260 7.00 -6.81 -27.39
CA GLU A 260 6.92 -5.64 -28.24
C GLU A 260 8.04 -5.72 -29.29
N ARG A 261 7.75 -5.39 -30.56
CA ARG A 261 8.81 -5.19 -31.57
C ARG A 261 9.28 -3.75 -31.53
N GLY A 262 10.57 -3.54 -31.34
CA GLY A 262 11.24 -2.26 -31.56
C GLY A 262 12.17 -2.31 -32.76
N GLY A 263 12.75 -1.16 -33.15
CA GLY A 263 13.69 -1.07 -34.27
C GLY A 263 14.93 -1.97 -34.14
N GLU A 264 15.29 -2.36 -32.91
CA GLU A 264 16.42 -3.24 -32.60
C GLU A 264 16.02 -4.71 -32.33
N GLY A 265 14.78 -5.10 -32.64
CA GLY A 265 14.28 -6.46 -32.45
C GLY A 265 13.24 -6.63 -31.34
N LEU A 266 13.03 -7.87 -30.89
CA LEU A 266 12.00 -8.22 -29.92
C LEU A 266 12.41 -7.79 -28.50
N ARG A 267 11.50 -7.12 -27.80
CA ARG A 267 11.64 -6.69 -26.40
C ARG A 267 10.51 -7.30 -25.58
N VAL A 268 10.74 -7.44 -24.28
CA VAL A 268 9.69 -7.80 -23.32
C VAL A 268 9.51 -6.68 -22.32
N SER A 269 8.26 -6.28 -22.12
CA SER A 269 7.82 -5.34 -21.09
C SER A 269 7.17 -6.10 -19.95
N PHE A 270 7.48 -5.75 -18.70
CA PHE A 270 6.89 -6.36 -17.50
C PHE A 270 6.94 -5.37 -16.32
N PRO A 271 6.05 -5.48 -15.32
CA PRO A 271 6.07 -4.59 -14.16
C PRO A 271 7.24 -4.91 -13.22
N CYS A 272 7.90 -3.87 -12.70
CA CYS A 272 8.88 -4.03 -11.64
C CYS A 272 8.23 -4.66 -10.40
N PRO A 273 8.77 -5.75 -9.81
CA PRO A 273 8.15 -6.39 -8.65
C PRO A 273 8.25 -5.55 -7.37
N THR A 274 8.98 -4.44 -7.36
CA THR A 274 9.03 -3.49 -6.22
C THR A 274 8.01 -2.37 -6.39
N CYS A 275 8.13 -1.58 -7.46
CA CYS A 275 7.34 -0.35 -7.66
C CYS A 275 6.32 -0.40 -8.79
N LEU A 276 6.16 -1.54 -9.47
CA LEU A 276 5.18 -1.81 -10.52
C LEU A 276 5.32 -0.99 -11.81
N GLN A 277 6.26 -0.03 -11.87
CA GLN A 277 6.68 0.61 -13.11
C GLN A 277 7.05 -0.45 -14.15
N ARG A 278 6.46 -0.35 -15.36
CA ARG A 278 6.82 -1.22 -16.46
C ARG A 278 8.26 -0.95 -16.90
N ILE A 279 9.04 -2.02 -16.97
CA ILE A 279 10.42 -2.07 -17.47
C ILE A 279 10.37 -2.75 -18.83
N ARG A 280 11.25 -2.34 -19.74
CA ARG A 280 11.42 -2.99 -21.06
C ARG A 280 12.85 -3.47 -21.19
N VAL A 281 13.03 -4.72 -21.62
CA VAL A 281 14.36 -5.34 -21.80
C VAL A 281 14.43 -6.08 -23.14
N PRO A 282 15.61 -6.20 -23.77
CA PRO A 282 15.77 -6.98 -24.99
C PRO A 282 15.58 -8.47 -24.73
N VAL A 283 15.03 -9.19 -25.71
CA VAL A 283 14.85 -10.64 -25.67
C VAL A 283 16.11 -11.32 -26.23
N ARG A 284 17.05 -11.69 -25.35
CA ARG A 284 18.37 -12.23 -25.74
C ARG A 284 18.99 -13.20 -24.71
N GLY A 285 18.17 -13.89 -23.92
CA GLY A 285 18.64 -14.74 -22.82
C GLY A 285 18.83 -13.96 -21.52
N ARG A 286 19.89 -14.26 -20.78
CA ARG A 286 20.13 -13.64 -19.46
C ARG A 286 20.44 -12.15 -19.57
N VAL A 287 19.70 -11.33 -18.83
CA VAL A 287 19.85 -9.88 -18.80
C VAL A 287 19.67 -9.38 -17.37
N ARG A 288 20.56 -8.49 -16.94
CA ARG A 288 20.40 -7.73 -15.70
C ARG A 288 19.77 -6.38 -16.02
N ALA A 289 18.64 -6.08 -15.39
CA ALA A 289 17.88 -4.85 -15.64
C ALA A 289 17.76 -4.03 -14.36
N ARG A 290 17.94 -2.71 -14.44
CA ARG A 290 17.71 -1.80 -13.32
C ARG A 290 16.42 -1.05 -13.55
N CYS A 291 15.51 -1.06 -12.57
CA CYS A 291 14.31 -0.23 -12.62
C CYS A 291 14.72 1.24 -12.56
N GLY A 292 14.32 2.04 -13.55
CA GLY A 292 14.60 3.48 -13.57
C GLY A 292 13.90 4.26 -12.45
N LEU A 293 12.83 3.70 -11.87
CA LEU A 293 12.04 4.37 -10.83
C LEU A 293 12.53 4.03 -9.41
N CYS A 294 12.48 2.75 -9.02
CA CYS A 294 12.87 2.31 -7.67
C CYS A 294 14.30 1.78 -7.57
N ARG A 295 15.11 1.90 -8.64
CA ARG A 295 16.52 1.45 -8.67
C ARG A 295 16.76 -0.05 -8.42
N THR A 296 15.72 -0.85 -8.13
CA THR A 296 15.81 -2.31 -7.96
C THR A 296 16.48 -2.94 -9.16
N VAL A 297 17.44 -3.81 -8.91
CA VAL A 297 18.13 -4.60 -9.93
C VAL A 297 17.47 -5.97 -10.03
N LEU A 298 17.13 -6.37 -11.24
CA LEU A 298 16.36 -7.56 -11.57
C LEU A 298 17.18 -8.47 -12.47
N GLU A 299 17.29 -9.74 -12.08
CA GLU A 299 17.86 -10.78 -12.92
C GLU A 299 16.74 -11.37 -13.79
N CYS A 300 16.91 -11.28 -15.10
CA CYS A 300 15.95 -11.74 -16.10
C CYS A 300 16.58 -12.83 -16.99
N ASP A 301 15.73 -13.73 -17.48
CA ASP A 301 16.07 -14.68 -18.53
C ASP A 301 14.99 -14.56 -19.61
N THR A 302 15.36 -14.09 -20.80
CA THR A 302 14.43 -13.55 -21.82
C THR A 302 14.42 -14.34 -23.13
#